data_AF-A0A317MSB0-F1
#
_entry.id   AF-A0A317MSB0-F1
#
_cell.length_a   1.000
_cell.length_b   1.000
_cell.length_c   1.000
_cell.angle_alpha   90.00
_cell.angle_beta   90.00
_cell.angle_gamma   90.00
#
_symmetry.space_group_name_H-M   'P 1'
#
loop_
_entity.id
_entity.type
_entity.pdbx_description
1 polymer ?
#
loop_
_entity_poly.entity_id
_entity_poly.type
_entity_poly.pdbx_seq_one_letter_code
_entity_poly.pdbx_strand_id
1 'polypeptide(L)'
;MPVLKFRVYWEEDESVYRDISIKPDQTFLQFHQTILQSFEFDNKHKATFFRSNDNWQRGREIILEQDGAARKVEPLLMEDTPIAAAVKTPNQKFIYLYDYAKNWTFLVELIGVSKDENSKVAYPFCTRKEGLAPSQYGTKGLVGDKLVEMEEKYDLNKEGMSEDGFGEEGEEDTTDAEDEGGEDNSNEDMY
;
A
#
# COMPACT_ATOMS: atom_id res chain seq x y z
N MET A 1 -24.32 -18.85 -0.84
CA MET A 1 -24.55 -17.65 0.00
C MET A 1 -23.97 -16.41 -0.66
N PRO A 2 -24.49 -15.20 -0.39
CA PRO A 2 -23.89 -13.98 -0.93
C PRO A 2 -22.49 -13.76 -0.36
N VAL A 3 -21.65 -13.08 -1.12
CA VAL A 3 -20.28 -12.73 -0.74
C VAL A 3 -20.10 -11.24 -0.93
N LEU A 4 -19.60 -10.57 0.12
CA LEU A 4 -19.31 -9.15 0.13
C LEU A 4 -17.86 -8.93 -0.25
N LYS A 5 -17.59 -7.96 -1.11
CA LYS A 5 -16.24 -7.56 -1.50
C LYS A 5 -15.95 -6.17 -0.99
N PHE A 6 -14.99 -6.07 -0.08
CA PHE A 6 -14.49 -4.81 0.45
C PHE A 6 -13.16 -4.44 -0.18
N ARG A 7 -12.99 -3.18 -0.54
CA ARG A 7 -11.67 -2.61 -0.79
C ARG A 7 -11.15 -1.98 0.48
N VAL A 8 -9.89 -2.25 0.80
CA VAL A 8 -9.16 -1.71 1.95
C VAL A 8 -8.00 -0.88 1.42
N TYR A 9 -8.11 0.44 1.50
CA TYR A 9 -7.08 1.40 1.11
C TYR A 9 -6.22 1.75 2.31
N TRP A 10 -4.92 1.96 2.10
CA TRP A 10 -4.10 2.64 3.10
C TRP A 10 -4.35 4.14 3.05
N GLU A 11 -4.64 4.78 4.19
CA GLU A 11 -5.04 6.20 4.22
C GLU A 11 -3.96 7.15 3.68
N GLU A 12 -2.67 6.83 3.86
CA GLU A 12 -1.59 7.70 3.38
C GLU A 12 -1.32 7.56 1.87
N ASP A 13 -1.72 6.43 1.26
CA ASP A 13 -1.57 6.18 -0.17
C ASP A 13 -2.69 5.26 -0.69
N GLU A 14 -3.71 5.87 -1.28
CA GLU A 14 -4.88 5.17 -1.82
C GLU A 14 -4.55 4.26 -3.03
N SER A 15 -3.36 4.42 -3.64
CA SER A 15 -2.90 3.52 -4.71
C SER A 15 -2.54 2.13 -4.19
N VAL A 16 -2.26 2.02 -2.88
CA VAL A 16 -2.02 0.75 -2.20
C VAL A 16 -3.32 0.24 -1.57
N TYR A 17 -3.86 -0.85 -2.12
CA TYR A 17 -5.11 -1.42 -1.62
C TYR A 17 -5.21 -2.94 -1.73
N ARG A 18 -6.15 -3.50 -0.96
CA ARG A 18 -6.48 -4.93 -0.94
C ARG A 18 -7.98 -5.11 -1.14
N ASP A 19 -8.38 -5.93 -2.11
CA ASP A 19 -9.78 -6.34 -2.23
C ASP A 19 -9.98 -7.64 -1.48
N ILE A 20 -10.81 -7.64 -0.44
CA ILE A 20 -11.08 -8.80 0.40
C ILE A 20 -12.53 -9.23 0.18
N SER A 21 -12.71 -10.51 -0.13
CA SER A 21 -14.04 -11.12 -0.19
C SER A 21 -14.32 -11.88 1.11
N ILE A 22 -15.49 -11.65 1.69
CA ILE A 22 -15.91 -12.19 2.98
C ILE A 22 -17.41 -12.49 2.97
N LYS A 23 -17.84 -13.52 3.69
CA LYS A 23 -19.28 -13.84 3.80
C LYS A 23 -19.95 -13.00 4.89
N PRO A 24 -21.26 -12.71 4.80
CA PRO A 24 -21.95 -11.87 5.78
C PRO A 24 -21.99 -12.44 7.20
N ASP A 25 -21.96 -13.76 7.35
CA ASP A 25 -21.98 -14.49 8.63
C ASP A 25 -20.60 -14.56 9.31
N GLN A 26 -19.53 -14.21 8.59
CA GLN A 26 -18.18 -14.14 9.12
C GLN A 26 -17.98 -12.89 9.97
N THR A 27 -17.02 -12.95 10.89
CA THR A 27 -16.86 -11.93 11.93
C THR A 27 -15.85 -10.86 11.54
N PHE A 28 -15.93 -9.70 12.20
CA PHE A 28 -14.91 -8.66 12.05
C PHE A 28 -13.51 -9.14 12.49
N LEU A 29 -13.41 -10.13 13.38
CA LEU A 29 -12.13 -10.75 13.74
C LEU A 29 -11.49 -11.47 12.54
N GLN A 30 -12.28 -12.22 11.78
CA GLN A 30 -11.80 -12.88 10.56
C GLN A 30 -11.40 -11.84 9.51
N PHE A 31 -12.15 -10.73 9.43
CA PHE A 31 -11.82 -9.64 8.52
C PHE A 31 -10.49 -8.95 8.90
N HIS A 32 -10.32 -8.59 10.18
CA HIS A 32 -9.08 -8.07 10.79
C HIS A 32 -7.87 -8.93 10.42
N GLN A 33 -7.94 -10.22 10.69
CA GLN A 33 -6.85 -11.17 10.41
C GLN A 33 -6.50 -11.21 8.92
N THR A 34 -7.50 -11.16 8.05
CA THR A 34 -7.31 -11.19 6.59
C THR A 34 -6.67 -9.90 6.09
N ILE A 35 -7.06 -8.73 6.63
CA ILE A 35 -6.44 -7.45 6.32
C ILE A 35 -4.95 -7.52 6.66
N LEU A 36 -4.61 -7.87 7.91
CA LEU A 36 -3.22 -7.94 8.34
C LEU A 36 -2.40 -8.92 7.49
N GLN A 37 -2.92 -10.13 7.24
CA GLN A 37 -2.25 -11.10 6.38
C GLN A 37 -2.03 -10.57 4.95
N SER A 38 -2.99 -9.83 4.41
CA SER A 38 -2.92 -9.29 3.04
C SER A 38 -1.90 -8.15 2.89
N PHE A 39 -1.66 -7.40 3.97
CA PHE A 39 -0.64 -6.35 4.08
C PHE A 39 0.68 -6.83 4.71
N GLU A 40 0.78 -8.11 5.06
CA GLU A 40 1.97 -8.72 5.68
C GLU A 40 2.35 -8.09 7.03
N PHE A 41 1.35 -7.60 7.75
CA PHE A 41 1.51 -7.10 9.11
C PHE A 41 1.41 -8.25 10.11
N ASP A 42 2.09 -8.11 11.25
CA ASP A 42 1.85 -8.99 12.37
C ASP A 42 0.46 -8.76 13.00
N ASN A 43 0.06 -9.66 13.90
CA ASN A 43 -1.21 -9.60 14.61
C ASN A 43 -0.98 -9.52 16.12
N LYS A 44 -0.27 -8.47 16.56
CA LYS A 44 0.13 -8.26 17.96
C LYS A 44 -0.48 -7.03 18.60
N HIS A 45 -0.96 -6.10 17.79
CA HIS A 45 -1.40 -4.79 18.27
C HIS A 45 -2.91 -4.70 18.38
N LYS A 46 -3.36 -3.73 19.17
CA LYS A 46 -4.77 -3.40 19.30
C LYS A 46 -5.30 -2.83 17.98
N ALA A 47 -6.58 -3.08 17.74
CA ALA A 47 -7.26 -2.65 16.53
C ALA A 47 -8.72 -2.30 16.82
N THR A 48 -9.28 -1.44 15.97
CA THR A 48 -10.71 -1.13 16.00
C THR A 48 -11.21 -0.80 14.60
N PHE A 49 -12.43 -1.22 14.29
CA PHE A 49 -13.19 -0.68 13.15
C PHE A 49 -14.17 0.38 13.66
N PHE A 50 -14.25 1.50 12.96
CA PHE A 50 -15.32 2.46 13.11
C PHE A 50 -16.30 2.28 11.97
N ARG A 51 -17.60 2.14 12.26
CA ARG A 51 -18.64 2.34 11.23
C ARG A 51 -18.52 3.76 10.70
N SER A 52 -18.55 3.94 9.39
CA SER A 52 -18.34 5.24 8.75
C SER A 52 -19.47 5.61 7.79
N ASN A 53 -19.55 6.89 7.47
CA ASN A 53 -20.38 7.45 6.40
C ASN A 53 -19.53 7.85 5.19
N ASP A 54 -20.15 8.53 4.23
CA ASP A 54 -19.50 8.97 2.99
C ASP A 54 -18.41 10.03 3.20
N ASN A 55 -18.41 10.71 4.34
CA ASN A 55 -17.43 11.73 4.71
C ASN A 55 -16.33 11.19 5.65
N TRP A 56 -16.16 9.87 5.73
CA TRP A 56 -15.18 9.22 6.61
C TRP A 56 -15.27 9.65 8.09
N GLN A 57 -16.49 9.85 8.59
CA GLN A 57 -16.71 10.17 10.00
C GLN A 57 -16.77 8.91 10.85
N ARG A 58 -15.99 8.89 11.93
CA ARG A 58 -15.96 7.79 12.90
C ARG A 58 -17.28 7.70 13.68
N GLY A 59 -18.01 6.61 13.47
CA GLY A 59 -19.20 6.24 14.21
C GLY A 59 -18.90 5.23 15.32
N ARG A 60 -19.83 4.28 15.50
CA ARG A 60 -19.69 3.23 16.54
C ARG A 60 -18.49 2.34 16.27
N GLU A 61 -17.74 2.04 17.32
CA GLU A 61 -16.58 1.16 17.34
C GLU A 61 -16.95 -0.33 17.38
N ILE A 62 -16.08 -1.12 16.76
CA ILE A 62 -16.01 -2.58 16.82
C ILE A 62 -14.55 -2.92 17.17
N ILE A 63 -14.27 -3.12 18.46
CA ILE A 63 -12.92 -3.26 19.01
C ILE A 63 -12.47 -4.71 19.01
N LEU A 64 -11.16 -4.93 18.87
CA LEU A 64 -10.56 -6.27 18.87
C LEU A 64 -10.73 -6.96 20.22
N GLU A 65 -10.48 -6.23 21.30
CA GLU A 65 -10.53 -6.71 22.68
C GLU A 65 -10.94 -5.56 23.61
N GLN A 66 -11.47 -5.88 24.79
CA GLN A 66 -11.85 -4.87 25.77
C GLN A 66 -10.62 -4.12 26.29
N ASP A 67 -10.68 -2.79 26.30
CA ASP A 67 -9.58 -1.90 26.70
C ASP A 67 -9.90 -1.02 27.92
N GLY A 68 -11.12 -1.15 28.48
CA GLY A 68 -11.58 -0.36 29.63
C GLY A 68 -11.71 1.14 29.36
N ALA A 69 -11.59 1.59 28.11
CA ALA A 69 -11.69 3.00 27.78
C ALA A 69 -13.15 3.47 27.86
N ALA A 70 -13.37 4.58 28.57
CA ALA A 70 -14.69 5.17 28.73
C ALA A 70 -15.22 5.69 27.39
N ARG A 71 -16.35 5.11 26.93
CA ARG A 71 -17.04 5.51 25.70
C ARG A 71 -18.46 5.95 26.02
N LYS A 72 -19.02 6.82 25.18
CA LYS A 72 -20.45 7.22 25.29
C LYS A 72 -21.40 6.05 25.03
N VAL A 73 -20.98 5.11 24.18
CA VAL A 73 -21.73 3.93 23.79
C VAL A 73 -20.78 2.75 23.85
N GLU A 74 -21.24 1.65 24.41
CA GLU A 74 -20.45 0.42 24.48
C GLU A 74 -20.04 -0.05 23.07
N PRO A 75 -18.74 -0.32 22.86
CA PRO A 75 -18.24 -0.83 21.61
C PRO A 75 -18.75 -2.25 21.38
N LEU A 76 -18.72 -2.69 20.13
CA LEU A 76 -18.94 -4.09 19.80
C LEU A 76 -17.60 -4.84 19.83
N LEU A 77 -17.61 -6.15 20.05
CA LEU A 77 -16.40 -6.98 19.94
C LEU A 77 -16.28 -7.57 18.54
N MET A 78 -15.08 -7.55 17.96
CA MET A 78 -14.81 -8.10 16.64
C MET A 78 -15.12 -9.61 16.55
N GLU A 79 -14.87 -10.36 17.63
CA GLU A 79 -15.15 -11.79 17.70
C GLU A 79 -16.65 -12.11 17.61
N ASP A 80 -17.50 -11.27 18.19
CA ASP A 80 -18.95 -11.50 18.29
C ASP A 80 -19.78 -10.79 17.23
N THR A 81 -19.14 -9.98 16.38
CA THR A 81 -19.84 -9.14 15.41
C THR A 81 -19.69 -9.70 13.99
N PRO A 82 -20.77 -10.26 13.41
CA PRO A 82 -20.79 -10.62 11.99
C PRO A 82 -20.74 -9.38 11.10
N ILE A 83 -20.17 -9.50 9.89
CA ILE A 83 -20.15 -8.43 8.90
C ILE A 83 -21.57 -7.95 8.58
N ALA A 84 -22.54 -8.86 8.46
CA ALA A 84 -23.95 -8.54 8.20
C ALA A 84 -24.57 -7.59 9.23
N ALA A 85 -24.11 -7.63 10.49
CA ALA A 85 -24.65 -6.77 11.54
C ALA A 85 -24.29 -5.28 11.34
N ALA A 86 -23.20 -5.00 10.63
CA ALA A 86 -22.68 -3.65 10.45
C ALA A 86 -22.88 -3.09 9.03
N VAL A 87 -23.17 -3.94 8.03
CA VAL A 87 -23.45 -3.56 6.64
C VAL A 87 -24.92 -3.28 6.45
N LYS A 88 -25.28 -2.00 6.27
CA LYS A 88 -26.68 -1.57 6.10
C LYS A 88 -26.99 -1.00 4.72
N THR A 89 -25.97 -0.59 3.98
CA THR A 89 -26.12 0.04 2.66
C THR A 89 -25.15 -0.59 1.65
N PRO A 90 -25.44 -0.49 0.34
CA PRO A 90 -24.57 -1.03 -0.71
C PRO A 90 -23.17 -0.37 -0.77
N ASN A 91 -23.05 0.87 -0.28
CA ASN A 91 -21.81 1.65 -0.20
C ASN A 91 -21.29 1.74 1.25
N GLN A 92 -21.51 0.71 2.07
CA GLN A 92 -21.09 0.74 3.47
C GLN A 92 -19.58 0.99 3.59
N LYS A 93 -19.22 1.98 4.43
CA LYS A 93 -17.84 2.35 4.73
C LYS A 93 -17.46 2.04 6.19
N PHE A 94 -16.18 1.76 6.41
CA PHE A 94 -15.57 1.63 7.73
C PHE A 94 -14.18 2.27 7.73
N ILE A 95 -13.74 2.72 8.90
CA ILE A 95 -12.33 3.10 9.12
C ILE A 95 -11.72 2.03 10.00
N TYR A 96 -10.65 1.41 9.54
CA TYR A 96 -9.92 0.40 10.29
C TYR A 96 -8.63 0.99 10.82
N LEU A 97 -8.48 1.02 12.13
CA LEU A 97 -7.29 1.51 12.82
C LEU A 97 -6.56 0.34 13.46
N TYR A 98 -5.30 0.15 13.08
CA TYR A 98 -4.41 -0.86 13.62
C TYR A 98 -3.20 -0.21 14.29
N ASP A 99 -2.75 -0.77 15.41
CA ASP A 99 -1.63 -0.26 16.21
C ASP A 99 -1.80 1.23 16.57
N TYR A 100 -2.41 1.48 17.74
CA TYR A 100 -2.68 2.84 18.22
C TYR A 100 -1.41 3.67 18.48
N ALA A 101 -0.23 3.06 18.55
CA ALA A 101 1.02 3.81 18.68
C ALA A 101 1.53 4.32 17.33
N LYS A 102 1.25 3.59 16.25
CA LYS A 102 1.65 3.94 14.88
C LYS A 102 0.54 4.58 14.04
N ASN A 103 -0.71 4.43 14.47
CA ASN A 103 -1.90 4.94 13.80
C ASN A 103 -2.04 4.44 12.35
N TRP A 104 -1.83 3.15 12.10
CA TRP A 104 -2.10 2.58 10.78
C TRP A 104 -3.59 2.65 10.48
N THR A 105 -3.97 3.61 9.65
CA THR A 105 -5.37 3.87 9.29
C THR A 105 -5.62 3.38 7.88
N PHE A 106 -6.69 2.60 7.74
CA PHE A 106 -7.15 2.08 6.48
C PHE A 106 -8.61 2.47 6.26
N LEU A 107 -8.91 2.88 5.04
CA LEU A 107 -10.28 3.17 4.61
C LEU A 107 -10.86 1.92 3.99
N VAL A 108 -12.06 1.53 4.41
CA VAL A 108 -12.69 0.28 3.97
C VAL A 108 -14.04 0.58 3.34
N GLU A 109 -14.27 0.10 2.13
CA GLU A 109 -15.48 0.36 1.37
C GLU A 109 -16.04 -0.92 0.75
N LEU A 110 -17.36 -1.14 0.87
CA LEU A 110 -18.05 -2.19 0.15
C LEU A 110 -18.15 -1.82 -1.34
N ILE A 111 -17.42 -2.54 -2.18
CA ILE A 111 -17.35 -2.27 -3.64
C ILE A 111 -18.16 -3.25 -4.48
N GLY A 112 -18.71 -4.31 -3.87
CA GLY A 112 -19.52 -5.27 -4.60
C GLY A 112 -20.14 -6.36 -3.74
N VAL A 113 -21.21 -6.94 -4.28
CA VAL A 113 -21.91 -8.09 -3.70
C VAL A 113 -22.09 -9.15 -4.78
N SER A 114 -21.50 -10.32 -4.59
CA SER A 114 -21.80 -11.50 -5.39
C SER A 114 -22.99 -12.24 -4.79
N LYS A 115 -23.91 -12.72 -5.63
CA LYS A 115 -25.07 -13.52 -5.19
C LYS A 115 -24.65 -14.91 -4.72
N ASP A 116 -23.64 -15.46 -5.37
CA ASP A 116 -23.19 -16.83 -5.17
C ASP A 116 -21.73 -16.85 -4.70
N GLU A 117 -21.46 -17.77 -3.79
CA GLU A 117 -20.11 -18.06 -3.31
C GLU A 117 -19.44 -19.05 -4.25
N ASN A 118 -18.11 -19.01 -4.31
CA ASN A 118 -17.34 -20.05 -4.98
C ASN A 118 -16.98 -21.14 -3.96
N SER A 119 -17.63 -22.31 -4.05
CA SER A 119 -17.39 -23.44 -3.14
C SER A 119 -15.97 -24.00 -3.17
N LYS A 120 -15.15 -23.63 -4.16
CA LYS A 120 -13.73 -24.04 -4.25
C LYS A 120 -12.79 -23.14 -3.44
N VAL A 121 -13.30 -22.07 -2.85
CA VAL A 121 -12.48 -21.06 -2.17
C VAL A 121 -12.91 -20.94 -0.70
N ALA A 122 -11.92 -20.88 0.18
CA ALA A 122 -12.13 -20.55 1.59
C ALA A 122 -12.22 -19.03 1.76
N TYR A 123 -13.26 -18.57 2.45
CA TYR A 123 -13.45 -17.17 2.80
C TYR A 123 -13.13 -16.96 4.30
N PRO A 124 -12.76 -15.74 4.74
CA PRO A 124 -12.38 -14.60 3.90
C PRO A 124 -11.06 -14.85 3.17
N PHE A 125 -10.85 -14.15 2.05
CA PHE A 125 -9.54 -14.12 1.40
C PHE A 125 -9.34 -12.83 0.61
N CYS A 126 -8.08 -12.48 0.39
CA CYS A 126 -7.68 -11.36 -0.45
C CYS A 126 -7.78 -11.75 -1.94
N THR A 127 -8.74 -11.18 -2.65
CA THR A 127 -8.96 -11.37 -4.09
C THR A 127 -8.03 -10.56 -4.97
N ARG A 128 -7.51 -9.43 -4.49
CA ARG A 128 -6.63 -8.54 -5.26
C ARG A 128 -5.68 -7.81 -4.32
N LYS A 129 -4.41 -7.71 -4.72
CA LYS A 129 -3.41 -6.86 -4.09
C LYS A 129 -2.91 -5.86 -5.11
N GLU A 130 -2.96 -4.56 -4.79
CA GLU A 130 -2.30 -3.53 -5.60
C GLU A 130 -1.42 -2.64 -4.75
N GLY A 131 -0.32 -2.19 -5.35
CA GLY A 131 0.75 -1.47 -4.66
C GLY A 131 1.54 -2.37 -3.70
N LEU A 132 2.76 -1.93 -3.38
CA LEU A 132 3.59 -2.58 -2.37
C LEU A 132 2.99 -2.31 -0.99
N ALA A 133 2.89 -3.35 -0.15
CA ALA A 133 2.46 -3.14 1.23
C ALA A 133 3.47 -2.22 1.95
N PRO A 134 3.01 -1.26 2.76
CA PRO A 134 3.92 -0.43 3.54
C PRO A 134 4.69 -1.29 4.54
N SER A 135 5.91 -0.88 4.89
CA SER A 135 6.67 -1.59 5.92
C SER A 135 6.14 -1.21 7.31
N GLN A 136 5.54 -2.18 8.02
CA GLN A 136 4.93 -1.98 9.33
C GLN A 136 5.88 -1.31 10.35
N TYR A 137 7.17 -1.65 10.30
CA TYR A 137 8.21 -1.15 11.21
C TYR A 137 9.26 -0.27 10.52
N GLY A 138 9.00 0.13 9.28
CA GLY A 138 9.94 0.84 8.41
C GLY A 138 11.01 -0.06 7.79
N THR A 139 11.79 0.49 6.86
CA THR A 139 12.82 -0.23 6.08
C THR A 139 14.04 -0.70 6.86
N LYS A 140 14.06 -0.55 8.19
CA LYS A 140 15.13 -1.04 9.07
C LYS A 140 15.13 -2.57 9.11
N GLY A 141 15.69 -3.19 8.08
CA GLY A 141 15.98 -4.62 8.02
C GLY A 141 15.88 -5.28 6.64
N LEU A 142 15.23 -4.66 5.65
CA LEU A 142 15.06 -5.28 4.31
C LEU A 142 15.91 -4.63 3.21
N VAL A 143 16.28 -3.37 3.41
CA VAL A 143 17.03 -2.59 2.41
C VAL A 143 18.54 -2.74 2.60
N GLY A 144 19.00 -3.04 3.82
CA GLY A 144 20.43 -3.23 4.13
C GLY A 144 21.04 -4.40 3.36
N ASP A 145 20.50 -5.60 3.52
CA ASP A 145 21.17 -6.81 3.01
C ASP A 145 21.15 -6.90 1.48
N LYS A 146 20.05 -6.50 0.81
CA LYS A 146 19.97 -6.54 -0.66
C LYS A 146 20.71 -5.39 -1.36
N LEU A 147 20.81 -4.22 -0.74
CA LEU A 147 21.65 -3.15 -1.31
C LEU A 147 23.13 -3.46 -1.11
N VAL A 148 23.52 -4.04 0.03
CA VAL A 148 24.91 -4.45 0.28
C VAL A 148 25.35 -5.55 -0.67
N GLU A 149 24.52 -6.58 -0.92
CA GLU A 149 24.83 -7.60 -1.94
C GLU A 149 24.91 -7.03 -3.38
N MET A 150 24.16 -5.97 -3.67
CA MET A 150 24.22 -5.30 -4.98
C MET A 150 25.45 -4.38 -5.09
N GLU A 151 25.82 -3.65 -4.04
CA GLU A 151 27.06 -2.85 -4.02
C GLU A 151 28.31 -3.73 -4.15
N GLU A 152 28.37 -4.86 -3.44
CA GLU A 152 29.52 -5.77 -3.50
C GLU A 152 29.72 -6.42 -4.89
N LYS A 153 28.65 -6.55 -5.69
CA LYS A 153 28.71 -7.18 -7.02
C LYS A 153 29.07 -6.21 -8.15
N TYR A 154 28.99 -4.90 -7.90
CA TYR A 154 29.25 -3.84 -8.89
C TYR A 154 30.47 -2.97 -8.55
N ASP A 155 31.30 -3.36 -7.57
CA ASP A 155 32.61 -2.73 -7.33
C ASP A 155 33.62 -3.15 -8.42
N LEU A 156 33.46 -2.55 -9.62
CA LEU A 156 34.33 -2.71 -10.78
C LEU A 156 35.71 -2.04 -10.61
N ASN A 157 36.04 -1.49 -9.43
CA ASN A 157 37.27 -0.72 -9.22
C ASN A 157 38.43 -1.52 -8.60
N LYS A 158 38.27 -2.82 -8.33
CA LYS A 158 39.33 -3.59 -7.65
C LYS A 158 40.13 -4.56 -8.52
N GLU A 159 39.71 -4.86 -9.75
CA GLU A 159 40.40 -5.83 -10.62
C GLU A 159 40.51 -5.34 -12.06
N GLY A 160 41.29 -4.27 -12.29
CA GLY A 160 41.50 -3.79 -13.67
C GLY A 160 42.58 -2.75 -13.95
N MET A 161 43.28 -2.23 -12.93
CA MET A 161 44.44 -1.35 -13.18
C MET A 161 45.72 -2.17 -12.99
N SER A 162 46.18 -2.81 -14.06
CA SER A 162 47.55 -3.30 -14.14
C SER A 162 48.51 -2.10 -14.10
N GLU A 163 49.40 -2.14 -13.13
CA GLU A 163 50.50 -1.21 -12.87
C GLU A 163 51.58 -1.34 -13.95
N ASP A 164 51.29 -0.98 -15.20
CA ASP A 164 52.34 -0.76 -16.21
C ASP A 164 51.83 -0.05 -17.48
N GLY A 165 52.41 1.12 -17.74
CA GLY A 165 52.81 1.56 -19.09
C GLY A 165 51.74 2.19 -20.00
N PHE A 166 51.68 3.53 -20.02
CA PHE A 166 52.27 4.33 -21.11
C PHE A 166 52.09 5.82 -20.79
N GLY A 167 53.19 6.52 -20.57
CA GLY A 167 53.24 7.97 -20.67
C GLY A 167 53.61 8.42 -22.09
N GLU A 168 53.53 9.75 -22.28
CA GLU A 168 54.30 10.53 -23.27
C GLU A 168 53.71 10.50 -24.71
N GLU A 169 53.35 11.57 -25.41
CA GLU A 169 53.17 13.03 -25.23
C GLU A 169 52.06 13.44 -26.23
N GLY A 170 51.44 14.60 -26.08
CA GLY A 170 51.98 15.74 -26.83
C GLY A 170 50.85 16.72 -27.09
N GLU A 171 51.11 17.95 -26.67
CA GLU A 171 50.37 19.17 -26.89
C GLU A 171 49.90 19.33 -28.34
N GLU A 172 48.68 19.81 -28.56
CA GLU A 172 48.49 20.95 -29.46
C GLU A 172 47.45 21.91 -28.86
N ASP A 173 47.89 23.16 -28.84
CA ASP A 173 47.35 24.32 -28.17
C ASP A 173 46.25 24.99 -29.02
N THR A 174 45.59 25.91 -28.35
CA THR A 174 44.46 26.79 -28.62
C THR A 174 44.38 27.55 -29.97
N THR A 175 43.23 28.24 -30.12
CA THR A 175 42.85 29.38 -31.02
C THR A 175 42.03 28.98 -32.26
N ASP A 176 40.98 29.69 -32.72
CA ASP A 176 40.34 30.95 -32.33
C ASP A 176 38.90 30.99 -32.88
N ALA A 177 38.12 31.95 -32.39
CA ALA A 177 36.75 32.26 -32.79
C ALA A 177 36.65 33.13 -34.07
N GLU A 178 35.39 33.35 -34.51
CA GLU A 178 34.91 34.29 -35.55
C GLU A 178 34.99 33.72 -37.00
N ASP A 179 34.02 33.85 -37.91
CA ASP A 179 32.97 34.86 -38.06
C ASP A 179 31.89 34.44 -39.10
N GLU A 180 30.71 35.05 -38.96
CA GLU A 180 29.70 35.47 -39.95
C GLU A 180 29.17 34.60 -41.12
N GLY A 181 27.83 34.64 -41.26
CA GLY A 181 27.21 35.03 -42.53
C GLY A 181 26.00 34.21 -42.99
N GLY A 182 24.80 34.82 -42.99
CA GLY A 182 23.75 34.46 -43.95
C GLY A 182 22.31 34.43 -43.45
N GLU A 183 21.65 35.59 -43.48
CA GLU A 183 20.20 35.81 -43.47
C GLU A 183 19.47 34.96 -44.54
N ASP A 184 18.36 34.32 -44.16
CA ASP A 184 16.96 34.67 -44.49
C ASP A 184 16.55 34.35 -45.95
N ASN A 185 15.61 33.40 -46.11
CA ASN A 185 14.35 33.74 -46.77
C ASN A 185 13.25 32.68 -46.61
N SER A 186 12.10 33.23 -46.22
CA SER A 186 10.70 32.84 -46.35
C SER A 186 10.23 31.91 -47.48
N ASN A 187 9.00 31.41 -47.23
CA ASN A 187 7.98 30.79 -48.09
C ASN A 187 8.09 29.26 -48.26
N GLU A 188 7.02 28.47 -48.20
CA GLU A 188 5.64 28.76 -48.59
C GLU A 188 4.66 27.72 -47.98
N ASP A 189 3.57 28.24 -47.43
CA ASP A 189 2.17 27.78 -47.37
C ASP A 189 1.70 26.37 -47.79
N MET A 190 0.67 25.93 -47.03
CA MET A 190 -0.51 25.10 -47.38
C MET A 190 -0.27 23.64 -47.80
N TYR A 191 -0.90 22.64 -47.17
CA TYR A 191 -2.33 22.48 -46.81
C TYR A 191 -2.53 21.66 -45.53
#